data_AF-A0A7W1QKP5-F1
#
_entry.id   AF-A0A7W1QKP5-F1
#
_cell.length_a   1.000
_cell.length_b   1.000
_cell.length_c   1.000
_cell.angle_alpha   90.00
_cell.angle_beta   90.00
_cell.angle_gamma   90.00
#
_symmetry.space_group_name_H-M   'P 1'
#
loop_
_entity.id
_entity.type
_entity.pdbx_description
1 polymer ?
#
loop_
_entity_poly.entity_id
_entity_poly.type
_entity_poly.pdbx_seq_one_letter_code
_entity_poly.pdbx_strand_id
1 'polypeptide(L)' 'MRILVLAPHPFFQARGTPLAVKTVLEFLSARGHQIDVLTFHEGEDVEIANCRIY' A
#
# COMPACT_ATOMS: atom_id res chain seq x y z
N MET A 1 7.15 12.43 -5.75
CA MET A 1 8.35 11.54 -5.77
C MET A 1 7.90 10.14 -6.15
N ARG A 2 8.82 9.27 -6.57
CA ARG A 2 8.55 7.82 -6.74
C ARG A 2 9.02 7.09 -5.49
N ILE A 3 8.14 6.32 -4.85
CA ILE A 3 8.38 5.68 -3.56
C ILE A 3 8.05 4.19 -3.69
N LEU A 4 9.00 3.33 -3.30
CA LEU A 4 8.76 1.90 -3.15
C LEU A 4 8.48 1.57 -1.69
N VAL A 5 7.32 0.98 -1.40
CA VAL A 5 6.95 0.48 -0.08
C VAL A 5 7.08 -1.03 -0.08
N LEU A 6 7.87 -1.57 0.85
CA LEU A 6 8.02 -3.01 1.05
C LEU A 6 7.16 -3.46 2.23
N ALA A 7 6.15 -4.29 1.95
CA ALA A 7 5.22 -4.82 2.95
C ALA A 7 5.29 -6.35 2.98
N PRO A 8 6.16 -6.96 3.82
CA PRO A 8 6.39 -8.41 3.84
C PRO A 8 5.28 -9.17 4.59
N HIS A 9 4.03 -8.96 4.20
CA HIS A 9 2.83 -9.58 4.74
C HIS A 9 1.71 -9.52 3.69
N PRO A 10 0.63 -10.31 3.81
CA PRO A 10 -0.55 -10.16 2.96
C PRO A 10 -1.13 -8.74 3.04
N PHE A 11 -1.29 -8.06 1.90
CA PHE A 11 -1.74 -6.67 1.90
C PHE A 11 -3.25 -6.55 1.80
N PHE A 12 -3.76 -5.68 2.66
CA PHE A 12 -5.16 -5.43 2.99
C PHE A 12 -5.98 -6.66 3.40
N GLN A 13 -5.61 -7.21 4.54
CA GLN A 13 -6.57 -7.88 5.42
C GLN A 13 -6.87 -6.88 6.56
N ALA A 14 -8.14 -6.69 6.94
CA ALA A 14 -8.54 -5.69 7.95
C ALA A 14 -8.09 -6.06 9.39
N ARG A 15 -6.77 -6.15 9.61
CA ARG A 15 -6.11 -6.54 10.86
C ARG A 15 -4.73 -5.88 10.96
N GLY A 16 -4.34 -5.48 12.17
CA GLY A 16 -2.95 -5.15 12.53
C GLY A 16 -2.16 -4.30 11.51
N THR A 17 -0.97 -4.78 11.15
CA THR A 17 0.01 -4.10 10.28
C THR A 17 -0.50 -3.73 8.89
N PRO A 18 -1.28 -4.57 8.16
CA PRO A 18 -1.87 -4.17 6.87
C PRO A 18 -2.66 -2.85 6.92
N LEU A 19 -3.36 -2.57 8.02
CA LEU A 19 -4.11 -1.31 8.18
C LEU A 19 -3.16 -0.11 8.28
N ALA A 20 -2.05 -0.26 9.02
CA ALA A 20 -1.04 0.79 9.14
C ALA A 20 -0.37 1.08 7.78
N VAL A 21 -0.07 0.04 7.00
CA VAL A 21 0.46 0.22 5.63
C VAL A 21 -0.54 0.98 4.77
N LYS A 22 -1.83 0.62 4.79
CA LYS A 22 -2.87 1.37 4.07
C LYS A 22 -2.88 2.86 4.45
N THR A 23 -2.85 3.19 5.74
CA THR A 23 -2.82 4.58 6.21
C THR A 23 -1.60 5.35 5.67
N VAL A 24 -0.43 4.70 5.61
CA VAL A 24 0.78 5.30 5.03
C VAL A 24 0.60 5.54 3.52
N LEU A 25 0.05 4.59 2.79
CA LEU A 25 -0.18 4.73 1.34
C LEU A 25 -1.16 5.86 1.04
N GLU A 26 -2.26 5.96 1.80
CA GLU A 26 -3.25 7.03 1.66
C GLU A 26 -2.62 8.41 1.95
N PHE A 27 -1.79 8.50 3.00
CA PHE A 27 -1.08 9.73 3.32
C PHE A 27 -0.10 10.17 2.21
N LEU A 28 0.68 9.24 1.66
CA LEU A 28 1.62 9.53 0.58
C LEU A 28 0.88 9.87 -0.73
N SER A 29 -0.21 9.17 -1.00
CA SER A 29 -1.06 9.38 -2.18
C SER A 29 -1.69 10.77 -2.16
N ALA A 30 -2.24 11.20 -1.02
CA ALA A 30 -2.83 12.52 -0.82
C ALA A 30 -1.85 13.68 -1.07
N ARG A 31 -0.54 13.42 -1.00
CA ARG A 31 0.53 14.38 -1.29
C ARG A 31 1.00 14.33 -2.75
N GLY A 32 0.32 13.58 -3.60
CA GLY A 32 0.62 13.46 -5.03
C GLY A 32 1.89 12.65 -5.33
N HIS A 33 2.28 11.74 -4.44
CA HIS A 33 3.42 10.84 -4.71
C HIS A 33 2.97 9.62 -5.54
N GLN A 34 3.87 9.13 -6.40
CA GLN A 34 3.70 7.86 -7.09
C GLN A 34 4.30 6.75 -6.23
N ILE A 35 3.51 5.72 -5.97
CA ILE A 35 3.85 4.70 -4.98
C ILE A 35 3.74 3.33 -5.65
N ASP A 36 4.80 2.54 -5.52
CA ASP A 36 4.81 1.12 -5.84
C ASP A 36 4.86 0.35 -4.51
N VAL A 37 4.01 -0.66 -4.35
CA VAL A 37 3.94 -1.49 -3.13
C VAL A 37 4.28 -2.91 -3.51
N LEU A 38 5.35 -3.45 -2.93
CA LEU A 38 5.69 -4.86 -3.09
C LEU A 38 5.25 -5.62 -1.85
N THR A 39 4.38 -6.61 -2.05
CA THR A 39 3.77 -7.34 -0.95
C THR A 39 3.59 -8.82 -1.27
N PHE A 40 2.97 -9.59 -0.37
CA PHE A 40 2.63 -10.99 -0.68
C PHE A 40 1.34 -11.04 -1.49
N HIS A 41 1.23 -12.03 -2.38
CA HIS A 41 0.08 -12.23 -3.27
C HIS A 41 -1.27 -12.46 -2.57
N GLU A 42 -1.27 -12.73 -1.26
CA GLU A 42 -2.47 -12.94 -0.47
C GLU A 42 -3.01 -11.59 0.01
N GLY A 43 -4.33 -11.40 -0.01
CA GLY A 43 -4.93 -10.14 0.38
C GLY A 43 -6.22 -9.81 -0.36
N GLU A 44 -6.58 -8.53 -0.34
CA GLU A 44 -7.70 -7.96 -1.09
C GLU A 44 -7.20 -6.87 -2.03
N ASP A 45 -7.84 -6.74 -3.19
CA ASP A 45 -7.56 -5.65 -4.12
C ASP A 45 -8.07 -4.33 -3.54
N VAL A 46 -7.14 -3.39 -3.33
CA VAL A 46 -7.45 -2.04 -2.83
C VAL A 46 -7.04 -1.00 -3.85
N GLU A 47 -8.00 -0.17 -4.23
CA GLU A 47 -7.72 0.99 -5.06
C GLU A 47 -7.28 2.17 -4.18
N ILE A 48 -6.04 2.64 -4.42
CA ILE A 48 -5.50 3.87 -3.84
C ILE A 48 -4.94 4.70 -5.00
N ALA A 49 -5.33 5.97 -5.10
CA ALA A 49 -4.86 6.83 -6.17
C ALA A 49 -3.33 6.90 -6.22
N ASN A 50 -2.74 6.93 -7.42
CA ASN A 50 -1.30 7.00 -7.63
C ASN A 50 -0.49 5.85 -6.97
N CYS A 51 -1.15 4.76 -6.61
CA CYS A 51 -0.56 3.61 -5.96
C CYS A 51 -0.71 2.37 -6.86
N ARG A 52 0.35 1.58 -7.00
CA ARG A 52 0.32 0.30 -7.69
C ARG A 52 0.86 -0.79 -6.78
N ILE A 53 0.13 -1.89 -6.67
CA ILE A 53 0.44 -3.01 -5.78
C ILE A 53 0.93 -4.19 -6.65
N TYR A 54 2.01 -4.84 -6.22
CA TYR A 54 2.68 -5.97 -6.86
C TYR A 54 2.80 -7.15 -5.89
#